data_AF-A0A3D5ZQH4-F1
#
_entry.id   AF-A0A3D5ZQH4-F1
#
_cell.length_a   1.000
_cell.length_b   1.000
_cell.length_c   1.000
_cell.angle_alpha   90.00
_cell.angle_beta   90.00
_cell.angle_gamma   90.00
#
_symmetry.space_group_name_H-M   'P 1'
#
loop_
_entity.id
_entity.type
_entity.pdbx_description
1 polymer ?
#
loop_
_entity_poly.entity_id
_entity_poly.type
_entity_poly.pdbx_seq_one_letter_code
_entity_poly.pdbx_strand_id
1 'polypeptide(L)'
;MNNMELVKKLLNCDISWKEFSSVENCNSHLIDLKGTVIKVNKSMVKKAIQACLNNKYTMQDLLDWANTVRFSDAFLIEENCRDCVISILDRIEESDEEGCELSTNDLLSMLDKLDKKEEW
;
A
#
# COMPACT_ATOMS: atom_id res chain seq x y z
N MET A 1 18.97 -11.83 -4.24
CA MET A 1 17.90 -10.98 -4.79
C MET A 1 18.22 -9.55 -4.38
N ASN A 2 18.20 -8.57 -5.26
CA ASN A 2 18.47 -7.19 -4.84
C ASN A 2 17.24 -6.67 -4.07
N ASN A 3 17.42 -6.04 -2.91
CA ASN A 3 16.34 -5.48 -2.09
C ASN A 3 15.40 -4.60 -2.95
N MET A 4 15.95 -3.83 -3.89
CA MET A 4 15.16 -3.04 -4.86
C MET A 4 14.22 -3.87 -5.75
N GLU A 5 14.61 -5.08 -6.15
CA GLU A 5 13.73 -5.98 -6.94
C GLU A 5 12.59 -6.53 -6.09
N LEU A 6 12.86 -6.86 -4.82
CA LEU A 6 11.83 -7.30 -3.88
C LEU A 6 10.82 -6.18 -3.60
N VAL A 7 11.30 -4.94 -3.38
CA VAL A 7 10.41 -3.79 -3.18
C VAL A 7 9.53 -3.54 -4.41
N LYS A 8 10.08 -3.67 -5.62
CA LYS A 8 9.28 -3.56 -6.85
C LYS A 8 8.22 -4.65 -6.95
N LYS A 9 8.52 -5.89 -6.53
CA LYS A 9 7.53 -6.97 -6.48
C LYS A 9 6.43 -6.66 -5.47
N LEU A 10 6.79 -6.17 -4.28
CA LEU A 10 5.83 -5.75 -3.26
C LEU A 10 4.91 -4.63 -3.78
N LEU A 11 5.47 -3.56 -4.37
CA LEU A 11 4.68 -2.45 -4.93
C LEU A 11 3.81 -2.87 -6.11
N ASN A 12 4.21 -3.90 -6.87
CA ASN A 12 3.40 -4.47 -7.95
C ASN A 12 2.42 -5.55 -7.47
N CYS A 13 2.36 -5.79 -6.17
CA CYS A 13 1.53 -6.83 -5.55
C CYS A 13 1.86 -8.24 -6.06
N ASP A 14 3.10 -8.49 -6.49
CA ASP A 14 3.58 -9.80 -6.94
C ASP A 14 3.95 -10.72 -5.78
N ILE A 15 4.25 -10.13 -4.62
CA ILE A 15 4.48 -10.79 -3.34
C ILE A 15 3.79 -9.97 -2.25
N SER A 16 3.32 -10.62 -1.19
CA SER A 16 2.79 -9.93 -0.01
C SER A 16 3.91 -9.39 0.89
N TRP A 17 3.54 -8.57 1.88
CA TRP A 17 4.48 -8.13 2.92
C TRP A 17 5.08 -9.33 3.67
N LYS A 18 4.28 -10.35 3.98
CA LYS A 18 4.73 -11.57 4.65
C LYS A 18 5.80 -12.32 3.86
N GLU A 19 5.65 -12.39 2.54
CA GLU A 19 6.67 -12.99 1.66
C GLU A 19 7.93 -12.12 1.61
N PHE A 20 7.77 -10.80 1.49
CA PHE A 20 8.89 -9.85 1.51
C PHE A 20 9.70 -9.96 2.81
N SER A 21 9.02 -9.90 3.96
CA SER A 21 9.63 -9.88 5.29
C SER A 21 10.35 -11.19 5.62
N SER A 22 9.84 -12.32 5.13
CA SER A 22 10.52 -13.61 5.24
C SER A 22 11.82 -13.67 4.44
N VAL A 23 11.93 -12.97 3.31
CA VAL A 23 13.15 -12.95 2.48
C VAL A 23 14.18 -11.98 3.04
N GLU A 24 13.75 -10.80 3.46
CA GLU A 24 14.63 -9.77 4.06
C GLU A 24 14.94 -10.03 5.54
N ASN A 25 14.28 -11.02 6.16
CA ASN A 25 14.38 -11.34 7.58
C ASN A 25 14.11 -10.10 8.48
N CYS A 26 13.04 -9.37 8.19
CA CYS A 26 12.61 -8.18 8.92
C CYS A 26 11.22 -8.39 9.56
N ASN A 27 10.96 -7.70 10.67
CA ASN A 27 9.69 -7.80 11.41
C ASN A 27 8.93 -6.47 11.48
N SER A 28 9.44 -5.40 10.88
CA SER A 28 8.81 -4.07 10.85
C SER A 28 8.46 -3.71 9.41
N HIS A 29 7.34 -3.01 9.20
CA HIS A 29 6.90 -2.43 7.92
C HIS A 29 7.81 -1.30 7.40
N LEU A 30 9.06 -1.24 7.86
CA LEU A 30 10.04 -0.23 7.50
C LEU A 30 11.05 -0.84 6.55
N ILE A 31 11.10 -0.31 5.34
CA ILE A 31 12.10 -0.67 4.33
C ILE A 31 13.21 0.38 4.38
N ASP A 32 14.46 -0.07 4.48
CA ASP A 32 15.64 0.79 4.34
C ASP A 32 16.33 0.54 2.98
N LEU A 33 16.29 1.54 2.10
CA LEU A 33 16.94 1.52 0.79
C LEU A 33 18.21 2.40 0.74
N LYS A 34 18.84 2.65 1.89
CA LYS A 34 20.11 3.39 2.02
C LYS A 34 20.07 4.75 1.31
N GLY A 35 18.99 5.50 1.50
CA GLY A 35 18.77 6.82 0.90
C GLY A 35 18.17 6.81 -0.51
N THR A 36 17.85 5.64 -1.08
CA THR A 36 17.07 5.58 -2.32
C THR A 36 15.58 5.74 -2.01
N VAL A 37 14.91 6.62 -2.75
CA VAL A 37 13.47 6.87 -2.60
C VAL A 37 12.74 6.38 -3.84
N ILE A 38 11.65 5.65 -3.65
CA ILE A 38 10.75 5.18 -4.70
C ILE A 38 9.50 6.05 -4.69
N LYS A 39 9.14 6.58 -5.86
CA LYS A 39 7.90 7.32 -6.02
C LYS A 39 6.71 6.37 -6.08
N VAL A 40 5.73 6.60 -5.23
CA VAL A 40 4.45 5.89 -5.24
C VAL A 40 3.39 6.80 -5.84
N ASN A 41 2.68 6.29 -6.83
CA ASN A 41 1.61 7.01 -7.51
C ASN A 41 0.27 6.33 -7.26
N LYS A 42 -0.82 7.03 -7.59
CA LYS A 42 -2.17 6.49 -7.44
C LYS A 42 -2.38 5.14 -8.15
N SER A 43 -1.72 4.88 -9.27
CA SER A 43 -1.87 3.61 -10.01
C SER A 43 -1.34 2.41 -9.22
N MET A 44 -0.28 2.60 -8.43
CA MET A 44 0.23 1.56 -7.53
C MET A 44 -0.77 1.25 -6.40
N VAL A 45 -1.35 2.29 -5.79
CA VAL A 45 -2.39 2.14 -4.76
C VAL A 45 -3.63 1.46 -5.32
N LYS A 46 -4.10 1.88 -6.51
CA LYS A 46 -5.20 1.22 -7.23
C LYS A 46 -4.91 -0.27 -7.47
N LYS A 47 -3.66 -0.61 -7.82
CA LYS A 47 -3.27 -2.01 -8.04
C LYS A 47 -3.38 -2.83 -6.75
N ALA A 48 -2.98 -2.28 -5.60
CA ALA A 48 -3.13 -2.96 -4.31
C ALA A 48 -4.61 -3.19 -3.94
N ILE A 49 -5.45 -2.17 -4.09
CA ILE A 49 -6.90 -2.28 -3.86
C ILE A 49 -7.53 -3.32 -4.81
N GLN A 50 -7.15 -3.30 -6.09
CA GLN A 50 -7.61 -4.28 -7.09
C GLN A 50 -7.10 -5.69 -6.77
N ALA A 51 -5.89 -5.86 -6.24
CA ALA A 51 -5.40 -7.16 -5.81
C ALA A 51 -6.29 -7.74 -4.71
N CYS A 52 -6.73 -6.91 -3.75
CA CYS A 52 -7.68 -7.32 -2.71
C CYS A 52 -9.06 -7.67 -3.30
N LEU A 53 -9.62 -6.81 -4.16
CA LEU A 53 -10.92 -7.05 -4.81
C LEU A 53 -10.95 -8.33 -5.66
N ASN A 54 -9.81 -8.70 -6.25
CA ASN A 54 -9.68 -9.90 -7.07
C ASN A 54 -9.26 -11.16 -6.27
N ASN A 55 -9.28 -11.10 -4.94
CA ASN A 55 -8.84 -12.17 -4.04
C ASN A 55 -7.37 -12.62 -4.23
N LYS A 56 -6.53 -11.76 -4.83
CA LYS A 56 -5.07 -11.98 -4.87
C LYS A 56 -4.45 -11.63 -3.52
N TYR A 57 -4.98 -10.60 -2.86
CA TYR A 57 -4.64 -10.17 -1.51
C TYR A 57 -5.83 -10.41 -0.57
N THR A 58 -5.52 -10.75 0.68
CA THR A 58 -6.46 -10.60 1.79
C THR A 58 -6.54 -9.13 2.23
N MET A 59 -7.51 -8.79 3.08
CA MET A 59 -7.56 -7.44 3.67
C MET A 59 -6.30 -7.15 4.50
N GLN A 60 -5.76 -8.17 5.19
CA GLN A 60 -4.50 -8.05 5.93
C GLN A 60 -3.32 -7.74 5.00
N ASP A 61 -3.24 -8.38 3.83
CA ASP A 61 -2.16 -8.09 2.86
C ASP A 61 -2.25 -6.66 2.33
N LEU A 62 -3.46 -6.12 2.17
CA LEU A 62 -3.69 -4.74 1.77
C LEU A 62 -3.29 -3.76 2.87
N LEU A 63 -3.67 -4.04 4.12
CA LEU A 63 -3.28 -3.28 5.31
C LEU A 63 -1.75 -3.23 5.47
N ASP A 64 -1.10 -4.39 5.42
CA ASP A 64 0.35 -4.48 5.53
C ASP A 64 1.06 -3.69 4.41
N TRP A 65 0.52 -3.75 3.19
CA TRP A 65 1.03 -2.99 2.05
C TRP A 65 0.87 -1.48 2.27
N ALA A 66 -0.29 -1.03 2.73
CA ALA A 66 -0.57 0.37 3.02
C ALA A 66 0.36 0.90 4.13
N ASN A 67 0.50 0.16 5.24
CA ASN A 67 1.40 0.49 6.34
C ASN A 67 2.86 0.60 5.85
N THR A 68 3.29 -0.34 5.02
CA THR A 68 4.64 -0.32 4.45
C THR A 68 4.87 0.92 3.59
N VAL A 69 3.93 1.26 2.71
CA VAL A 69 4.03 2.46 1.86
C VAL A 69 3.95 3.75 2.68
N ARG A 70 3.12 3.78 3.73
CA ARG A 70 2.79 4.97 4.50
C ARG A 70 3.85 5.34 5.54
N PHE A 71 4.49 4.35 6.16
CA PHE A 71 5.40 4.56 7.29
C PHE A 71 6.87 4.35 6.95
N SER A 72 7.20 3.81 5.77
CA SER A 72 8.60 3.68 5.36
C SER A 72 9.11 4.91 4.63
N ASP A 73 10.24 5.44 5.09
CA ASP A 73 10.98 6.55 4.44
C ASP A 73 11.49 6.20 3.02
N ALA A 74 11.41 4.93 2.62
CA ALA A 74 11.74 4.49 1.26
C ALA A 74 10.75 4.99 0.21
N PHE A 75 9.55 5.45 0.60
CA PHE A 75 8.49 5.82 -0.33
C PHE A 75 8.14 7.31 -0.25
N LEU A 76 8.02 7.92 -1.42
CA LEU A 76 7.54 9.29 -1.57
C LEU A 76 6.29 9.32 -2.44
N ILE A 77 5.18 9.75 -1.87
CA ILE A 77 3.93 9.92 -2.62
C ILE A 77 4.07 11.11 -3.58
N GLU A 78 3.67 10.91 -4.84
CA GLU A 78 3.69 11.96 -5.88
C GLU A 78 2.81 13.16 -5.51
N GLU A 79 3.38 14.38 -5.62
CA GLU A 79 2.73 15.66 -5.24
C GLU A 79 1.32 15.84 -5.83
N ASN A 80 1.12 15.44 -7.10
CA ASN A 80 -0.10 15.70 -7.85
C ASN A 80 -1.33 14.88 -7.40
N CYS A 81 -1.14 13.94 -6.48
CA CYS A 81 -2.17 13.11 -5.88
C CYS A 81 -1.86 12.79 -4.41
N ARG A 82 -0.96 13.57 -3.77
CA ARG A 82 -0.46 13.28 -2.43
C ARG A 82 -1.57 13.16 -1.42
N ASP A 83 -2.39 14.19 -1.27
CA ASP A 83 -3.39 14.26 -0.20
C ASP A 83 -4.44 13.15 -0.35
N CYS A 84 -4.91 12.94 -1.59
CA CYS A 84 -5.79 11.83 -1.94
C CYS A 84 -5.16 10.46 -1.59
N VAL A 85 -3.92 10.19 -2.02
CA VAL A 85 -3.27 8.90 -1.73
C VAL A 85 -3.04 8.71 -0.23
N ILE A 86 -2.57 9.73 0.49
CA ILE A 86 -2.35 9.65 1.94
C ILE A 86 -3.68 9.37 2.65
N SER A 87 -4.74 10.10 2.32
CA SER A 87 -6.06 9.90 2.92
C SER A 87 -6.61 8.48 2.68
N ILE A 88 -6.40 7.90 1.48
CA ILE A 88 -6.75 6.49 1.22
C ILE A 88 -5.89 5.52 2.05
N LEU A 89 -4.58 5.77 2.16
CA LEU A 89 -3.67 4.91 2.94
C LEU A 89 -4.01 4.95 4.43
N ASP A 90 -4.28 6.13 4.97
CA ASP A 90 -4.67 6.32 6.37
C ASP A 90 -5.98 5.59 6.65
N ARG A 91 -6.98 5.70 5.77
CA ARG A 91 -8.23 4.93 5.92
C ARG A 91 -8.01 3.40 5.91
N ILE A 92 -7.10 2.91 5.06
CA ILE A 92 -6.78 1.47 5.03
C ILE A 92 -6.12 1.06 6.34
N GLU A 93 -5.22 1.88 6.88
CA GLU A 93 -4.57 1.65 8.17
C GLU A 93 -5.58 1.57 9.32
N GLU A 94 -6.51 2.52 9.38
CA GLU A 94 -7.60 2.56 10.37
C GLU A 94 -8.51 1.33 10.31
N SER A 95 -8.46 0.51 9.25
CA SER A 95 -9.34 -0.67 9.11
C SER A 95 -9.05 -1.82 10.08
N ASP A 96 -7.92 -1.78 10.78
CA ASP A 96 -7.59 -2.71 11.87
C ASP A 96 -8.19 -2.26 13.22
N GLU A 97 -8.76 -1.04 13.29
CA GLU A 97 -9.44 -0.55 14.49
C GLU A 97 -10.86 -1.12 14.60
N GLU A 98 -11.33 -1.35 15.84
CA GLU A 98 -12.65 -1.91 16.11
C GLU A 98 -13.77 -1.02 15.52
N GLY A 99 -14.60 -1.59 14.64
CA GLY A 99 -15.72 -0.88 13.99
C GLY A 99 -15.34 -0.06 12.75
N CYS A 100 -14.07 -0.11 12.31
CA CYS A 100 -13.56 0.58 11.14
C CYS A 100 -13.35 -0.35 9.93
N GLU A 101 -13.92 -1.55 9.95
CA GLU A 101 -13.66 -2.58 8.94
C GLU A 101 -13.99 -2.10 7.53
N LEU A 102 -13.14 -2.44 6.56
CA LEU A 102 -13.37 -2.12 5.16
C LEU A 102 -14.31 -3.12 4.51
N SER A 103 -15.37 -2.61 3.90
CA SER A 103 -16.23 -3.38 3.01
C SER A 103 -15.71 -3.36 1.56
N THR A 104 -16.24 -4.26 0.74
CA THR A 104 -16.00 -4.22 -0.72
C THR A 104 -16.44 -2.90 -1.34
N ASN A 105 -17.52 -2.29 -0.84
CA ASN A 105 -18.00 -1.00 -1.33
C ASN A 105 -17.03 0.12 -1.00
N ASP A 106 -16.35 0.04 0.15
CA ASP A 106 -15.34 1.02 0.52
C ASP A 106 -14.17 0.96 -0.46
N LEU A 107 -13.66 -0.25 -0.74
CA LEU A 107 -12.59 -0.45 -1.72
C LEU A 107 -12.97 0.07 -3.12
N LEU A 108 -14.22 -0.12 -3.56
CA LEU A 108 -14.71 0.44 -4.83
C LEU A 108 -14.78 1.97 -4.80
N SER A 109 -15.23 2.56 -3.69
CA SER A 109 -15.25 4.01 -3.47
C SER A 109 -13.83 4.60 -3.49
N MET A 110 -12.85 3.91 -2.89
CA MET A 110 -11.44 4.33 -2.92
C MET A 110 -10.91 4.40 -4.36
N LEU A 111 -11.25 3.43 -5.22
CA LEU A 111 -10.83 3.45 -6.62
C LEU A 111 -11.39 4.66 -7.38
N ASP A 112 -12.66 5.00 -7.16
CA ASP A 112 -13.32 6.17 -7.76
C ASP A 112 -12.69 7.49 -7.27
N LYS A 113 -12.49 7.62 -5.95
CA LYS A 113 -11.80 8.77 -5.34
C LYS A 113 -10.37 8.94 -5.86
N LEU A 114 -9.61 7.85 -6.01
CA LEU A 114 -8.26 7.89 -6.61
C LEU A 114 -8.29 8.39 -8.07
N ASP A 115 -9.34 8.08 -8.84
CA ASP A 115 -9.49 8.58 -10.19
C ASP A 115 -9.80 10.08 -10.23
N LYS A 116 -10.70 10.52 -9.36
CA LYS A 116 -11.09 11.93 -9.20
C LYS A 116 -10.07 12.79 -8.45
N LYS A 117 -9.11 12.15 -7.78
CA LYS A 117 -8.15 12.76 -6.84
C LYS A 117 -8.83 13.40 -5.63
N GLU A 118 -9.85 12.73 -5.10
CA GLU A 118 -10.59 13.12 -3.91
C GLU A 118 -10.04 12.37 -2.69
N GLU A 119 -10.05 13.01 -1.52
CA GLU A 119 -9.72 12.38 -0.22
C GLU A 119 -10.84 11.40 0.20
N TRP A 120 -10.54 10.49 1.13
CA TRP A 120 -11.47 9.51 1.69
C TRP A 120 -12.62 10.16 2.46
#